data_AF-A0A955JXJ4-F1
#
_entry.id   AF-A0A955JXJ4-F1
#
_cell.length_a   1.000
_cell.length_b   1.000
_cell.length_c   1.000
_cell.angle_alpha   90.00
_cell.angle_beta   90.00
_cell.angle_gamma   90.00
#
_symmetry.space_group_name_H-M   'P 1'
#
loop_
_entity.id
_entity.type
_entity.pdbx_description
1 polymer ?
#
loop_
_entity_poly.entity_id
_entity_poly.type
_entity_poly.pdbx_seq_one_letter_code
_entity_poly.pdbx_strand_id
1 'polypeptide(L)'
;LKAEQNSLLEKAPTAEEKDAAIKAAKGNKAAMKEAKAALTQEEINHAYQRAFDDLAAVIGRLRHTWGIPANPHGFAARAARVALNVNTLRLMGMVAVSSVADVARTSVKYGPVRAFKFGLVPLVTNFKALKMSWREAQLAGTALDVFLHTRMYEMMDLMDDYGYLTRFEKGLDFATSKIGIIAGFDYWNTAMKQFAAVMFNAEVLDSIQTLVEQGHKGARNTKKATNFLASLNIDGDSAADIWRLVSETEGGGNVNGVWLPNTEEWLKSAEQLGMPIERAEQLRRLYRAALVREVDATIVTPGVERPLIMDSTLTGKILFQFKSFAASSTQKTLMAGMQERNANFALGSAISLGFGALSYELYKRLSQDPYKEEGWEKYMDEAIDRSGLLGVLGLVRESTAAVPGLNDFTTFSGQQTTRRGGESLVGKAFGPTLDAAQIIGRIASGIDDPTQATTKQIRKLLPYQNVWWMRKFVFDNLEEGFNSIFRIPKDRR
;
A
#
# COMPACT_ATOMS: atom_id res chain seq x y z
N LEU A 1 -23.63 3.98 -26.66
CA LEU A 1 -22.39 3.47 -26.04
C LEU A 1 -22.65 2.35 -25.01
N LYS A 2 -22.69 2.54 -23.67
CA LYS A 2 -22.91 1.40 -22.72
C LYS A 2 -24.23 0.62 -22.97
N ALA A 3 -25.34 1.32 -23.22
CA ALA A 3 -26.63 0.70 -23.54
C ALA A 3 -26.64 -0.03 -24.91
N GLU A 4 -25.83 0.45 -25.84
CA GLU A 4 -25.68 -0.08 -27.20
C GLU A 4 -24.70 -1.27 -27.24
N GLN A 5 -23.84 -1.40 -26.21
CA GLN A 5 -22.95 -2.55 -26.01
C GLN A 5 -23.62 -3.68 -25.20
N ASN A 6 -24.45 -3.36 -24.21
CA ASN A 6 -25.22 -4.37 -23.48
C ASN A 6 -26.19 -5.13 -24.40
N SER A 7 -26.76 -4.46 -25.41
CA SER A 7 -27.62 -5.09 -26.43
C SER A 7 -26.87 -6.02 -27.40
N LEU A 8 -25.54 -5.88 -27.50
CA LEU A 8 -24.67 -6.81 -28.25
C LEU A 8 -24.30 -8.03 -27.39
N LEU A 9 -24.22 -7.89 -26.07
CA LEU A 9 -23.94 -8.97 -25.11
C LEU A 9 -25.14 -9.88 -24.85
N GLU A 10 -26.37 -9.32 -24.78
CA GLU A 10 -27.60 -10.11 -24.65
C GLU A 10 -27.87 -11.04 -25.86
N LYS A 11 -27.17 -10.82 -26.97
CA LYS A 11 -27.29 -11.61 -28.21
C LYS A 11 -26.17 -12.65 -28.38
N ALA A 12 -25.25 -12.75 -27.43
CA ALA A 12 -24.11 -13.68 -27.53
C ALA A 12 -24.51 -15.10 -27.10
N PRO A 13 -24.29 -16.14 -27.92
CA PRO A 13 -24.57 -17.51 -27.55
C PRO A 13 -23.63 -18.00 -26.43
N THR A 14 -24.17 -18.77 -25.50
CA THR A 14 -23.46 -19.42 -24.39
C THR A 14 -22.41 -20.44 -24.86
N ALA A 15 -21.49 -20.84 -23.98
CA ALA A 15 -20.49 -21.88 -24.26
C ALA A 15 -21.11 -23.21 -24.73
N GLU A 16 -22.29 -23.55 -24.21
CA GLU A 16 -23.04 -24.74 -24.62
C GLU A 16 -23.64 -24.60 -26.03
N GLU A 17 -24.17 -23.42 -26.37
CA GLU A 17 -24.68 -23.12 -27.72
C GLU A 17 -23.56 -23.11 -28.77
N LYS A 18 -22.36 -22.70 -28.38
CA LYS A 18 -21.14 -22.74 -29.18
C LYS A 18 -20.67 -24.15 -29.48
N ASP A 19 -20.62 -25.01 -28.45
CA ASP A 19 -20.28 -26.42 -28.60
C ASP A 19 -21.35 -27.18 -29.41
N ALA A 20 -22.62 -26.79 -29.25
CA ALA A 20 -23.71 -27.31 -30.07
C ALA A 20 -23.58 -26.89 -31.54
N ALA A 21 -23.23 -25.63 -31.83
CA ALA A 21 -23.00 -25.14 -33.19
C ALA A 21 -21.80 -25.81 -33.89
N ILE A 22 -20.70 -26.03 -33.18
CA ILE A 22 -19.54 -26.77 -33.69
C ILE A 22 -19.89 -28.25 -33.94
N LYS A 23 -20.64 -28.88 -33.03
CA LYS A 23 -21.12 -30.26 -33.22
C LYS A 23 -22.09 -30.37 -34.39
N ALA A 24 -22.99 -29.40 -34.57
CA ALA A 24 -23.95 -29.35 -35.67
C ALA A 24 -23.28 -29.11 -37.04
N ALA A 25 -22.14 -28.41 -37.07
CA ALA A 25 -21.36 -28.17 -38.28
C ALA A 25 -20.42 -29.33 -38.68
N LYS A 26 -20.38 -30.44 -37.91
CA LYS A 26 -19.55 -31.61 -38.24
C LYS A 26 -19.93 -32.19 -39.60
N GLY A 27 -18.94 -32.33 -40.48
CA GLY A 27 -19.10 -32.89 -41.83
C GLY A 27 -19.09 -31.85 -42.95
N ASN A 28 -19.28 -30.56 -42.65
CA ASN A 28 -19.18 -29.48 -43.63
C ASN A 28 -18.03 -28.51 -43.28
N LYS A 29 -16.97 -28.51 -44.10
CA LYS A 29 -15.76 -27.70 -43.87
C LYS A 29 -16.04 -26.19 -43.90
N ALA A 30 -17.00 -25.71 -44.68
CA ALA A 30 -17.34 -24.29 -44.75
C ALA A 30 -18.05 -23.81 -43.48
N ALA A 31 -19.06 -24.56 -43.03
CA ALA A 31 -19.79 -24.29 -41.78
C ALA A 31 -18.89 -24.34 -40.54
N MET A 32 -17.93 -25.28 -40.50
CA MET A 32 -16.92 -25.36 -39.44
C MET A 32 -15.97 -24.16 -39.41
N LYS A 33 -15.60 -23.62 -40.58
CA LYS A 33 -14.73 -22.45 -40.68
C LYS A 33 -15.45 -21.18 -40.20
N GLU A 34 -16.72 -21.04 -40.57
CA GLU A 34 -17.58 -19.93 -40.17
C GLU A 34 -17.87 -19.93 -38.66
N ALA A 35 -18.20 -21.10 -38.08
CA ALA A 35 -18.39 -21.26 -36.64
C ALA A 35 -17.11 -20.92 -35.84
N LYS A 36 -15.93 -21.36 -36.31
CA LYS A 36 -14.65 -21.01 -35.70
C LYS A 36 -14.31 -19.52 -35.83
N ALA A 37 -14.63 -18.90 -36.96
CA ALA A 37 -14.41 -17.47 -37.17
C ALA A 37 -15.32 -16.62 -36.27
N ALA A 38 -16.58 -17.02 -36.08
CA ALA A 38 -17.51 -16.36 -35.15
C ALA A 38 -17.02 -16.45 -33.69
N LEU A 39 -16.55 -17.62 -33.26
CA LEU A 39 -15.92 -17.82 -31.94
C LEU A 39 -14.69 -16.93 -31.75
N THR A 40 -13.80 -16.90 -32.74
CA THR A 40 -12.59 -16.07 -32.71
C THR A 40 -12.96 -14.58 -32.62
N GLN A 41 -13.97 -14.15 -33.38
CA GLN A 41 -14.45 -12.77 -33.35
C GLN A 41 -15.04 -12.40 -31.98
N GLU A 42 -15.75 -13.32 -31.33
CA GLU A 42 -16.31 -13.11 -30.00
C GLU A 42 -15.24 -13.10 -28.90
N GLU A 43 -14.24 -13.99 -28.97
CA GLU A 43 -13.07 -13.95 -28.10
C GLU A 43 -12.32 -12.61 -28.23
N ILE A 44 -12.16 -12.12 -29.46
CA ILE A 44 -11.60 -10.80 -29.75
C ILE A 44 -12.48 -9.70 -29.16
N ASN A 45 -13.80 -9.78 -29.31
CA ASN A 45 -14.73 -8.80 -28.74
C ASN A 45 -14.66 -8.78 -27.20
N HIS A 46 -14.59 -9.94 -26.54
CA HIS A 46 -14.42 -10.04 -25.09
C HIS A 46 -13.04 -9.57 -24.62
N ALA A 47 -11.98 -9.84 -25.39
CA ALA A 47 -10.64 -9.33 -25.10
C ALA A 47 -10.62 -7.79 -25.23
N TYR A 48 -11.25 -7.25 -26.28
CA TYR A 48 -11.41 -5.82 -26.49
C TYR A 48 -12.21 -5.17 -25.37
N GLN A 49 -13.33 -5.76 -24.96
CA GLN A 49 -14.14 -5.27 -23.84
C GLN A 49 -13.35 -5.24 -22.53
N ARG A 50 -12.63 -6.32 -22.20
CA ARG A 50 -11.77 -6.36 -21.02
C ARG A 50 -10.70 -5.26 -21.06
N ALA A 51 -10.01 -5.11 -22.19
CA ALA A 51 -9.01 -4.07 -22.36
C ALA A 51 -9.62 -2.66 -22.26
N PHE A 52 -10.83 -2.46 -22.80
CA PHE A 52 -11.55 -1.20 -22.70
C PHE A 52 -11.97 -0.89 -21.27
N ASP A 53 -12.54 -1.86 -20.55
CA ASP A 53 -12.95 -1.71 -19.16
C ASP A 53 -11.76 -1.46 -18.25
N ASP A 54 -10.65 -2.17 -18.46
CA ASP A 54 -9.39 -1.93 -17.75
C ASP A 54 -8.86 -0.51 -18.01
N LEU A 55 -8.85 -0.06 -19.28
CA LEU A 55 -8.41 1.29 -19.63
C LEU A 55 -9.35 2.37 -19.05
N ALA A 56 -10.65 2.16 -19.14
CA ALA A 56 -11.66 3.06 -18.58
C ALA A 56 -11.54 3.12 -17.05
N ALA A 57 -11.24 1.99 -16.39
CA ALA A 57 -10.98 1.95 -14.97
C ALA A 57 -9.70 2.69 -14.59
N VAL A 58 -8.60 2.50 -15.34
CA VAL A 58 -7.35 3.25 -15.13
C VAL A 58 -7.60 4.76 -15.25
N ILE A 59 -8.25 5.18 -16.34
CA ILE A 59 -8.57 6.61 -16.57
C ILE A 59 -9.50 7.13 -15.47
N GLY A 60 -10.55 6.38 -15.12
CA GLY A 60 -11.50 6.76 -14.08
C GLY A 60 -10.85 6.88 -12.70
N ARG A 61 -9.92 5.97 -12.35
CA ARG A 61 -9.16 6.00 -11.10
C ARG A 61 -8.24 7.21 -11.04
N LEU A 62 -7.52 7.49 -12.13
CA LEU A 62 -6.66 8.69 -12.24
C LEU A 62 -7.45 10.00 -12.12
N ARG A 63 -8.73 9.99 -12.53
CA ARG A 63 -9.64 11.13 -12.40
C ARG A 63 -10.45 11.14 -11.10
N HIS A 64 -10.25 10.15 -10.23
CA HIS A 64 -11.05 9.94 -9.02
C HIS A 64 -12.57 9.81 -9.28
N THR A 65 -12.97 9.41 -10.49
CA THR A 65 -14.40 9.24 -10.86
C THR A 65 -14.84 7.78 -10.92
N TRP A 66 -13.93 6.84 -10.68
CA TRP A 66 -14.22 5.40 -10.76
C TRP A 66 -15.04 4.90 -9.56
N GLY A 67 -16.07 4.09 -9.84
CA GLY A 67 -16.91 3.48 -8.82
C GLY A 67 -17.82 4.47 -8.07
N ILE A 68 -17.96 5.70 -8.56
CA ILE A 68 -18.96 6.66 -8.06
C ILE A 68 -20.36 6.11 -8.39
N PRO A 69 -21.26 5.94 -7.40
CA PRO A 69 -22.62 5.47 -7.64
C PRO A 69 -23.38 6.42 -8.57
N ALA A 70 -24.34 5.89 -9.34
CA ALA A 70 -25.18 6.71 -10.20
C ALA A 70 -25.97 7.81 -9.44
N ASN A 71 -26.29 7.55 -8.17
CA ASN A 71 -26.81 8.57 -7.24
C ASN A 71 -25.91 8.68 -5.99
N PRO A 72 -24.88 9.55 -6.02
CA PRO A 72 -23.96 9.83 -4.92
C PRO A 72 -24.65 10.28 -3.63
N HIS A 73 -25.80 10.95 -3.76
CA HIS A 73 -26.56 11.53 -2.65
C HIS A 73 -27.65 10.62 -2.12
N GLY A 74 -27.85 9.47 -2.77
CA GLY A 74 -28.80 8.47 -2.32
C GLY A 74 -28.46 7.95 -0.92
N PHE A 75 -29.48 7.55 -0.16
CA PHE A 75 -29.31 7.05 1.20
C PHE A 75 -28.28 5.92 1.30
N ALA A 76 -28.30 4.96 0.38
CA ALA A 76 -27.35 3.84 0.36
C ALA A 76 -25.89 4.31 0.18
N ALA A 77 -25.63 5.23 -0.75
CA ALA A 77 -24.29 5.77 -0.99
C ALA A 77 -23.76 6.54 0.22
N ARG A 78 -24.61 7.34 0.86
CA ARG A 78 -24.28 8.08 2.09
C ARG A 78 -24.02 7.15 3.27
N ALA A 79 -24.91 6.17 3.50
CA ALA A 79 -24.77 5.18 4.57
C ALA A 79 -23.47 4.35 4.40
N ALA A 80 -23.17 3.93 3.18
CA ALA A 80 -21.93 3.23 2.87
C ALA A 80 -20.68 4.09 3.14
N ARG A 81 -20.69 5.37 2.75
CA ARG A 81 -19.58 6.30 3.06
C ARG A 81 -19.37 6.46 4.55
N VAL A 82 -20.45 6.66 5.30
CA VAL A 82 -20.40 6.73 6.77
C VAL A 82 -19.83 5.44 7.35
N ALA A 83 -20.27 4.28 6.85
CA ALA A 83 -19.74 2.98 7.29
C ALA A 83 -18.23 2.85 7.01
N LEU A 84 -17.78 3.20 5.80
CA LEU A 84 -16.35 3.18 5.43
C LEU A 84 -15.53 4.10 6.36
N ASN A 85 -15.99 5.33 6.61
CA ASN A 85 -15.32 6.28 7.49
C ASN A 85 -15.26 5.79 8.96
N VAL A 86 -16.36 5.24 9.47
CA VAL A 86 -16.41 4.67 10.83
C VAL A 86 -15.47 3.46 10.94
N ASN A 87 -15.46 2.56 9.96
CA ASN A 87 -14.54 1.43 9.94
C ASN A 87 -13.08 1.90 9.95
N THR A 88 -12.76 2.94 9.17
CA THR A 88 -11.44 3.56 9.15
C THR A 88 -11.03 4.08 10.53
N LEU A 89 -11.88 4.88 11.18
CA LEU A 89 -11.61 5.41 12.52
C LEU A 89 -11.47 4.31 13.58
N ARG A 90 -12.21 3.20 13.40
CA ARG A 90 -12.23 2.08 14.33
C ARG A 90 -11.03 1.16 14.17
N LEU A 91 -10.54 0.93 12.95
CA LEU A 91 -9.59 -0.13 12.64
C LEU A 91 -8.18 0.36 12.33
N MET A 92 -7.99 1.61 11.88
CA MET A 92 -6.69 2.09 11.38
C MET A 92 -5.71 2.57 12.44
N GLY A 93 -6.08 2.54 13.72
CA GLY A 93 -5.25 3.07 14.80
C GLY A 93 -3.91 2.35 15.06
N MET A 94 -3.74 1.10 14.60
CA MET A 94 -2.52 0.29 14.76
C MET A 94 -1.70 0.14 13.47
N VAL A 95 -2.09 0.77 12.37
CA VAL A 95 -1.48 0.53 11.05
C VAL A 95 0.00 0.89 10.99
N ALA A 96 0.42 1.96 11.67
CA ALA A 96 1.83 2.34 11.76
C ALA A 96 2.72 1.21 12.32
N VAL A 97 2.20 0.40 13.24
CA VAL A 97 2.92 -0.71 13.85
C VAL A 97 3.01 -1.90 12.89
N SER A 98 1.98 -2.12 12.06
CA SER A 98 1.95 -3.20 11.08
C SER A 98 2.70 -2.88 9.78
N SER A 99 3.01 -1.61 9.52
CA SER A 99 3.83 -1.15 8.38
C SER A 99 5.34 -1.11 8.67
N VAL A 100 5.79 -1.52 9.85
CA VAL A 100 7.22 -1.56 10.20
C VAL A 100 8.03 -2.42 9.23
N ALA A 101 7.42 -3.47 8.69
CA ALA A 101 8.05 -4.34 7.69
C ALA A 101 8.35 -3.67 6.35
N ASP A 102 7.72 -2.52 6.04
CA ASP A 102 7.98 -1.79 4.79
C ASP A 102 9.44 -1.29 4.71
N VAL A 103 10.14 -1.15 5.84
CA VAL A 103 11.58 -0.85 5.90
C VAL A 103 12.40 -1.84 5.11
N ALA A 104 12.06 -3.13 5.20
CA ALA A 104 12.82 -4.18 4.56
C ALA A 104 12.85 -4.06 3.02
N ARG A 105 11.83 -3.44 2.40
CA ARG A 105 11.80 -3.23 0.95
C ARG A 105 12.92 -2.33 0.45
N THR A 106 13.27 -1.29 1.22
CA THR A 106 14.42 -0.43 0.88
C THR A 106 15.72 -1.25 0.87
N SER A 107 15.85 -2.21 1.79
CA SER A 107 17.00 -3.11 1.88
C SER A 107 17.01 -4.17 0.77
N VAL A 108 15.85 -4.69 0.36
CA VAL A 108 15.73 -5.59 -0.80
C VAL A 108 16.18 -4.86 -2.08
N LYS A 109 15.73 -3.61 -2.27
CA LYS A 109 15.93 -2.85 -3.51
C LYS A 109 17.37 -2.31 -3.66
N TYR A 110 17.86 -1.56 -2.67
CA TYR A 110 19.19 -0.93 -2.74
C TYR A 110 20.32 -1.84 -2.23
N GLY A 111 19.97 -2.95 -1.58
CA GLY A 111 20.88 -3.84 -0.90
C GLY A 111 21.13 -3.40 0.55
N PRO A 112 21.29 -4.36 1.49
CA PRO A 112 21.36 -4.07 2.91
C PRO A 112 22.63 -3.33 3.34
N VAL A 113 23.76 -3.57 2.67
CA VAL A 113 25.01 -2.84 2.95
C VAL A 113 24.84 -1.35 2.67
N ARG A 114 24.19 -1.01 1.54
CA ARG A 114 23.92 0.37 1.18
C ARG A 114 22.86 1.00 2.10
N ALA A 115 21.78 0.28 2.39
CA ALA A 115 20.76 0.73 3.34
C ALA A 115 21.37 1.04 4.73
N PHE A 116 22.32 0.23 5.19
CA PHE A 116 23.03 0.48 6.44
C PHE A 116 24.02 1.65 6.32
N LYS A 117 24.88 1.65 5.29
CA LYS A 117 25.94 2.66 5.08
C LYS A 117 25.39 4.07 4.84
N PHE A 118 24.36 4.20 4.00
CA PHE A 118 23.84 5.50 3.55
C PHE A 118 22.54 5.89 4.27
N GLY A 119 21.82 4.93 4.83
CA GLY A 119 20.59 5.20 5.58
C GLY A 119 20.83 5.25 7.09
N LEU A 120 21.25 4.14 7.70
CA LEU A 120 21.28 4.00 9.16
C LEU A 120 22.47 4.68 9.84
N VAL A 121 23.69 4.52 9.32
CA VAL A 121 24.89 5.15 9.91
C VAL A 121 24.76 6.69 9.95
N PRO A 122 24.34 7.37 8.86
CA PRO A 122 24.21 8.82 8.86
C PRO A 122 23.12 9.37 9.81
N LEU A 123 22.16 8.55 10.26
CA LEU A 123 21.18 9.00 11.26
C LEU A 123 21.84 9.41 12.57
N VAL A 124 22.97 8.77 12.91
CA VAL A 124 23.71 9.04 14.15
C VAL A 124 24.93 9.91 13.88
N THR A 125 25.61 9.70 12.75
CA THR A 125 26.87 10.40 12.47
C THR A 125 26.71 11.68 11.68
N ASN A 126 25.61 11.87 10.94
CA ASN A 126 25.45 13.00 10.03
C ASN A 126 23.99 13.36 9.70
N PHE A 127 23.24 13.73 10.73
CA PHE A 127 21.82 14.07 10.58
C PHE A 127 21.57 15.28 9.66
N LYS A 128 22.53 16.21 9.54
CA LYS A 128 22.41 17.39 8.66
C LYS A 128 22.36 16.98 7.18
N ALA A 129 23.19 16.04 6.75
CA ALA A 129 23.19 15.52 5.39
C ALA A 129 21.87 14.81 5.03
N LEU A 130 21.29 14.10 5.99
CA LEU A 130 19.97 13.49 5.81
C LEU A 130 18.88 14.54 5.62
N LYS A 131 18.87 15.61 6.44
CA LYS A 131 17.91 16.72 6.27
C LYS A 131 17.95 17.34 4.89
N MET A 132 19.14 17.44 4.28
CA MET A 132 19.29 17.96 2.92
C MET A 132 18.61 17.03 1.90
N SER A 133 18.85 15.72 1.97
CA SER A 133 18.13 14.74 1.12
C SER A 133 16.62 14.74 1.36
N TRP A 134 16.17 14.94 2.61
CA TRP A 134 14.75 15.05 2.94
C TRP A 134 14.13 16.30 2.32
N ARG A 135 14.86 17.41 2.35
CA ARG A 135 14.45 18.66 1.69
C ARG A 135 14.33 18.46 0.18
N GLU A 136 15.25 17.75 -0.44
CA GLU A 136 15.17 17.40 -1.87
C GLU A 136 13.93 16.56 -2.20
N ALA A 137 13.58 15.59 -1.36
CA ALA A 137 12.34 14.83 -1.52
C ALA A 137 11.10 15.74 -1.47
N GLN A 138 11.05 16.66 -0.51
CA GLN A 138 9.95 17.65 -0.38
C GLN A 138 9.88 18.60 -1.58
N LEU A 139 11.03 19.06 -2.07
CA LEU A 139 11.11 19.92 -3.24
C LEU A 139 10.72 19.23 -4.54
N ALA A 140 10.93 17.92 -4.61
CA ALA A 140 10.41 17.08 -5.67
C ALA A 140 8.90 16.81 -5.55
N GLY A 141 8.27 17.21 -4.43
CA GLY A 141 6.83 17.02 -4.19
C GLY A 141 6.48 15.66 -3.58
N THR A 142 7.46 14.90 -3.08
CA THR A 142 7.23 13.66 -2.32
C THR A 142 7.60 13.85 -0.85
N ALA A 143 7.34 12.85 0.00
CA ALA A 143 7.54 12.95 1.46
C ALA A 143 6.76 14.11 2.14
N LEU A 144 5.55 14.38 1.64
CA LEU A 144 4.63 15.41 2.15
C LEU A 144 3.34 14.81 2.72
N ASP A 145 3.32 13.53 3.11
CA ASP A 145 2.09 12.82 3.49
C ASP A 145 1.39 13.44 4.71
N VAL A 146 2.16 13.96 5.67
CA VAL A 146 1.64 14.68 6.83
C VAL A 146 0.86 15.95 6.44
N PHE A 147 1.15 16.54 5.27
CA PHE A 147 0.46 17.72 4.79
C PHE A 147 -0.65 17.41 3.79
N LEU A 148 -0.40 16.47 2.86
CA LEU A 148 -1.30 16.18 1.75
C LEU A 148 -2.43 15.22 2.13
N HIS A 149 -2.20 14.26 3.02
CA HIS A 149 -3.15 13.18 3.38
C HIS A 149 -3.73 12.36 2.20
N THR A 150 -3.34 12.61 0.96
CA THR A 150 -3.93 12.00 -0.24
C THR A 150 -3.77 10.48 -0.26
N ARG A 151 -2.63 9.97 0.20
CA ARG A 151 -2.36 8.52 0.27
C ARG A 151 -3.22 7.79 1.28
N MET A 152 -3.58 8.48 2.35
CA MET A 152 -4.47 7.93 3.37
C MET A 152 -5.84 7.66 2.74
N TYR A 153 -6.38 8.60 1.95
CA TYR A 153 -7.66 8.41 1.24
C TYR A 153 -7.62 7.20 0.30
N GLU A 154 -6.54 7.06 -0.47
CA GLU A 154 -6.34 5.91 -1.36
C GLU A 154 -6.25 4.60 -0.59
N MET A 155 -5.43 4.52 0.47
CA MET A 155 -5.24 3.29 1.23
C MET A 155 -6.50 2.84 1.96
N MET A 156 -7.35 3.78 2.35
CA MET A 156 -8.56 3.52 3.13
C MET A 156 -9.79 3.25 2.27
N ASP A 157 -9.62 3.19 0.94
CA ASP A 157 -10.68 3.00 -0.05
C ASP A 157 -11.82 4.02 0.13
N LEU A 158 -11.48 5.23 0.58
CA LEU A 158 -12.46 6.28 0.85
C LEU A 158 -13.05 6.79 -0.46
N MET A 159 -14.34 7.12 -0.44
CA MET A 159 -15.01 7.70 -1.60
C MET A 159 -14.69 9.19 -1.67
N ASP A 160 -13.93 9.61 -2.68
CA ASP A 160 -13.69 11.01 -2.98
C ASP A 160 -14.86 11.56 -3.80
N ASP A 161 -15.93 11.92 -3.11
CA ASP A 161 -17.15 12.43 -3.75
C ASP A 161 -17.32 13.89 -3.34
N TYR A 162 -17.05 14.78 -4.30
CA TYR A 162 -17.30 16.22 -4.17
C TYR A 162 -18.80 16.49 -4.15
N GLY A 163 -19.39 16.52 -2.95
CA GLY A 163 -20.84 16.64 -2.79
C GLY A 163 -21.29 17.41 -1.55
N TYR A 164 -22.59 17.75 -1.51
CA TYR A 164 -23.21 18.39 -0.34
C TYR A 164 -23.31 17.40 0.83
N LEU A 165 -22.29 17.38 1.67
CA LEU A 165 -22.26 16.64 2.93
C LEU A 165 -23.03 17.38 4.04
N THR A 166 -23.72 16.63 4.89
CA THR A 166 -24.28 17.15 6.14
C THR A 166 -23.18 17.56 7.12
N ARG A 167 -23.50 18.36 8.14
CA ARG A 167 -22.52 18.75 9.18
C ARG A 167 -21.90 17.55 9.88
N PHE A 168 -22.70 16.51 10.14
CA PHE A 168 -22.22 15.27 10.73
C PHE A 168 -21.23 14.55 9.80
N GLU A 169 -21.58 14.35 8.52
CA GLU A 169 -20.71 13.70 7.56
C GLU A 169 -19.42 14.50 7.33
N LYS A 170 -19.48 15.83 7.29
CA LYS A 170 -18.29 16.70 7.22
C LYS A 170 -17.38 16.51 8.43
N GLY A 171 -17.94 16.45 9.64
CA GLY A 171 -17.16 16.22 10.86
C GLY A 171 -16.52 14.83 10.88
N LEU A 172 -17.28 13.80 10.46
CA LEU A 172 -16.78 12.43 10.36
C LEU A 172 -15.67 12.32 9.30
N ASP A 173 -15.83 12.96 8.15
CA ASP A 173 -14.83 12.98 7.09
C ASP A 173 -13.56 13.70 7.53
N PHE A 174 -13.68 14.84 8.22
CA PHE A 174 -12.55 15.53 8.81
C PHE A 174 -11.82 14.68 9.87
N ALA A 175 -12.55 14.01 10.75
CA ALA A 175 -11.96 13.09 11.72
C ALA A 175 -11.21 11.95 11.01
N THR A 176 -11.84 11.37 9.99
CA THR A 176 -11.27 10.30 9.18
C THR A 176 -10.01 10.78 8.46
N SER A 177 -9.98 12.02 7.95
CA SER A 177 -8.82 12.57 7.24
C SER A 177 -7.59 12.79 8.12
N LYS A 178 -7.78 12.85 9.43
CA LYS A 178 -6.72 13.06 10.42
C LYS A 178 -6.26 11.79 11.11
N ILE A 179 -6.92 10.65 10.88
CA ILE A 179 -6.52 9.38 11.50
C ILE A 179 -5.07 9.01 11.16
N GLY A 180 -4.58 9.33 9.95
CA GLY A 180 -3.21 9.06 9.52
C GLY A 180 -2.16 9.74 10.40
N ILE A 181 -2.37 11.02 10.74
CA ILE A 181 -1.57 11.76 11.73
C ILE A 181 -1.76 11.17 13.12
N ILE A 182 -3.00 11.01 13.57
CA ILE A 182 -3.35 10.61 14.95
C ILE A 182 -2.77 9.23 15.30
N ALA A 183 -2.85 8.29 14.36
CA ALA A 183 -2.30 6.93 14.49
C ALA A 183 -0.79 6.87 14.22
N GLY A 184 -0.19 7.94 13.68
CA GLY A 184 1.25 8.04 13.41
C GLY A 184 1.70 7.47 12.06
N PHE A 185 0.79 6.95 11.23
CA PHE A 185 1.14 6.31 9.97
C PHE A 185 1.59 7.32 8.89
N ASP A 186 1.06 8.55 8.87
CA ASP A 186 1.51 9.58 7.94
C ASP A 186 2.96 10.00 8.21
N TYR A 187 3.34 10.08 9.50
CA TYR A 187 4.72 10.32 9.91
C TYR A 187 5.64 9.16 9.53
N TRP A 188 5.18 7.92 9.74
CA TRP A 188 5.93 6.73 9.34
C TRP A 188 6.19 6.72 7.83
N ASN A 189 5.16 6.94 7.02
CA ASN A 189 5.29 6.99 5.56
C ASN A 189 6.24 8.11 5.13
N THR A 190 6.10 9.30 5.70
CA THR A 190 6.98 10.44 5.40
C THR A 190 8.44 10.10 5.71
N ALA A 191 8.70 9.52 6.90
CA ALA A 191 10.04 9.07 7.29
C ALA A 191 10.59 7.99 6.35
N MET A 192 9.76 7.04 5.93
CA MET A 192 10.16 6.00 4.98
C MET A 192 10.50 6.56 3.59
N LYS A 193 9.75 7.57 3.12
CA LYS A 193 10.04 8.24 1.84
C LYS A 193 11.32 9.03 1.91
N GLN A 194 11.51 9.75 3.01
CA GLN A 194 12.72 10.47 3.31
C GLN A 194 13.94 9.55 3.33
N PHE A 195 13.80 8.37 3.93
CA PHE A 195 14.84 7.33 3.92
C PHE A 195 15.10 6.80 2.50
N ALA A 196 14.05 6.49 1.74
CA ALA A 196 14.18 6.05 0.34
C ALA A 196 14.84 7.12 -0.55
N ALA A 197 14.54 8.40 -0.32
CA ALA A 197 15.13 9.51 -1.06
C ALA A 197 16.64 9.64 -0.83
N VAL A 198 17.09 9.48 0.42
CA VAL A 198 18.52 9.43 0.76
C VAL A 198 19.21 8.31 -0.03
N MET A 199 18.60 7.11 -0.02
CA MET A 199 19.15 5.96 -0.72
C MET A 199 19.21 6.16 -2.22
N PHE A 200 18.16 6.71 -2.82
CA PHE A 200 18.12 7.04 -4.24
C PHE A 200 19.18 8.06 -4.61
N ASN A 201 19.29 9.17 -3.86
CA ASN A 201 20.28 10.22 -4.12
C ASN A 201 21.70 9.66 -4.11
N ALA A 202 22.01 8.83 -3.10
CA ALA A 202 23.29 8.16 -3.01
C ALA A 202 23.55 7.21 -4.20
N GLU A 203 22.54 6.42 -4.60
CA GLU A 203 22.68 5.46 -5.71
C GLU A 203 22.84 6.15 -7.07
N VAL A 204 22.04 7.17 -7.35
CA VAL A 204 22.06 7.90 -8.62
C VAL A 204 23.37 8.63 -8.78
N LEU A 205 23.81 9.37 -7.75
CA LEU A 205 25.06 10.11 -7.86
C LEU A 205 26.29 9.18 -7.87
N ASP A 206 26.30 8.06 -7.13
CA ASP A 206 27.34 7.03 -7.23
C ASP A 206 27.37 6.39 -8.63
N SER A 207 26.20 6.18 -9.25
CA SER A 207 26.09 5.63 -10.61
C SER A 207 26.53 6.63 -11.67
N ILE A 208 26.15 7.90 -11.55
CA ILE A 208 26.60 8.99 -12.44
C ILE A 208 28.12 9.12 -12.35
N GLN A 209 28.68 9.20 -11.13
CA GLN A 209 30.12 9.23 -10.91
C GLN A 209 30.82 8.04 -11.58
N THR A 210 30.30 6.83 -11.37
CA THR A 210 30.86 5.60 -11.95
C THR A 210 30.83 5.60 -13.48
N LEU A 211 29.84 6.27 -14.09
CA LEU A 211 29.72 6.41 -15.53
C LEU A 211 30.69 7.48 -16.09
N VAL A 212 30.75 8.65 -15.45
CA VAL A 212 31.50 9.83 -15.93
C VAL A 212 33.00 9.68 -15.69
N GLU A 213 33.41 9.17 -14.52
CA GLU A 213 34.83 9.00 -14.16
C GLU A 213 35.46 7.71 -14.75
N GLN A 214 34.81 7.11 -15.76
CA GLN A 214 35.19 5.91 -16.52
C GLN A 214 36.19 4.96 -15.82
N GLY A 215 35.68 3.92 -15.16
CA GLY A 215 36.44 2.66 -15.01
C GLY A 215 37.17 2.41 -13.68
N HIS A 216 37.15 3.31 -12.70
CA HIS A 216 37.76 3.03 -11.37
C HIS A 216 37.17 1.81 -10.65
N LYS A 217 35.94 1.40 -10.99
CA LYS A 217 35.22 0.27 -10.37
C LYS A 217 35.04 -0.94 -11.30
N GLY A 218 35.62 -0.93 -12.51
CA GLY A 218 35.58 -2.04 -13.48
C GLY A 218 34.29 -2.16 -14.32
N ALA A 219 34.39 -2.82 -15.48
CA ALA A 219 33.36 -2.87 -16.54
C ALA A 219 31.98 -3.37 -16.08
N ARG A 220 31.94 -4.30 -15.11
CA ARG A 220 30.69 -4.84 -14.56
C ARG A 220 29.90 -3.77 -13.80
N ASN A 221 30.58 -2.92 -13.03
CA ASN A 221 29.94 -1.87 -12.25
C ASN A 221 29.46 -0.73 -13.14
N THR A 222 30.24 -0.37 -14.16
CA THR A 222 29.81 0.59 -15.19
C THR A 222 28.56 0.12 -15.90
N LYS A 223 28.49 -1.15 -16.35
CA LYS A 223 27.28 -1.71 -16.98
C LYS A 223 26.06 -1.65 -16.06
N LYS A 224 26.23 -1.95 -14.77
CA LYS A 224 25.14 -1.86 -13.78
C LYS A 224 24.67 -0.42 -13.61
N ALA A 225 25.59 0.54 -13.49
CA ALA A 225 25.29 1.97 -13.39
C ALA A 225 24.55 2.47 -14.64
N THR A 226 25.02 2.13 -15.85
CA THR A 226 24.36 2.50 -17.11
C THR A 226 22.94 1.96 -17.17
N ASN A 227 22.72 0.69 -16.85
CA ASN A 227 21.39 0.10 -16.86
C ASN A 227 20.45 0.78 -15.85
N PHE A 228 20.96 1.10 -14.66
CA PHE A 228 20.19 1.79 -13.63
C PHE A 228 19.81 3.21 -14.07
N LEU A 229 20.76 4.00 -14.58
CA LEU A 229 20.49 5.37 -15.06
C LEU A 229 19.55 5.38 -16.26
N ALA A 230 19.70 4.44 -17.20
CA ALA A 230 18.78 4.26 -18.31
C ALA A 230 17.35 3.97 -17.83
N SER A 231 17.18 3.18 -16.75
CA SER A 231 15.86 2.93 -16.17
C SER A 231 15.19 4.21 -15.65
N LEU A 232 15.98 5.22 -15.27
CA LEU A 232 15.53 6.54 -14.80
C LEU A 232 15.39 7.56 -15.93
N ASN A 233 15.60 7.16 -17.19
CA ASN A 233 15.68 8.03 -18.36
C ASN A 233 16.83 9.06 -18.26
N ILE A 234 17.89 8.75 -17.52
CA ILE A 234 19.10 9.56 -17.45
C ILE A 234 20.11 8.98 -18.46
N ASP A 235 20.26 9.66 -19.60
CA ASP A 235 21.26 9.34 -20.62
C ASP A 235 22.67 9.80 -20.21
N GLY A 236 23.67 9.45 -21.03
CA GLY A 236 25.08 9.78 -20.73
C GLY A 236 25.39 11.27 -20.68
N ASP A 237 24.77 12.07 -21.56
CA ASP A 237 24.98 13.52 -21.61
C ASP A 237 24.31 14.18 -20.40
N SER A 238 23.08 13.76 -20.10
CA SER A 238 22.35 14.20 -18.90
C SER A 238 23.10 13.81 -17.62
N ALA A 239 23.69 12.61 -17.56
CA ALA A 239 24.52 12.18 -16.43
C ALA A 239 25.77 13.05 -16.29
N ALA A 240 26.48 13.33 -17.39
CA ALA A 240 27.66 14.19 -17.37
C ALA A 240 27.32 15.63 -16.93
N ASP A 241 26.24 16.20 -17.45
CA ASP A 241 25.80 17.55 -17.07
C ASP A 241 25.38 17.61 -15.60
N ILE A 242 24.63 16.63 -15.11
CA ILE A 242 24.27 16.51 -13.68
C ILE A 242 25.53 16.38 -12.83
N TRP A 243 26.51 15.59 -13.27
CA TRP A 243 27.77 15.44 -12.54
C TRP A 243 28.50 16.77 -12.40
N ARG A 244 28.59 17.57 -13.47
CA ARG A 244 29.22 18.90 -13.43
C ARG A 244 28.47 19.83 -12.47
N LEU A 245 27.14 19.88 -12.55
CA LEU A 245 26.31 20.66 -11.62
C LEU A 245 26.47 20.24 -10.16
N VAL A 246 26.77 18.97 -9.89
CA VAL A 246 26.86 18.45 -8.52
C VAL A 246 28.28 18.53 -7.96
N SER A 247 29.30 18.38 -8.80
CA SER A 247 30.70 18.24 -8.38
C SER A 247 31.56 19.49 -8.58
N GLU A 248 31.22 20.36 -9.53
CA GLU A 248 32.00 21.56 -9.87
C GLU A 248 31.41 22.85 -9.27
N THR A 249 30.20 22.79 -8.69
CA THR A 249 29.48 23.96 -8.14
C THR A 249 28.76 23.66 -6.83
N GLU A 250 27.99 24.63 -6.32
CA GLU A 250 27.11 24.48 -5.15
C GLU A 250 25.82 23.67 -5.41
N GLY A 251 25.66 23.13 -6.63
CA GLY A 251 24.52 22.29 -7.00
C GLY A 251 24.57 20.88 -6.40
N GLY A 252 25.62 20.56 -5.64
CA GLY A 252 25.71 19.37 -4.82
C GLY A 252 26.81 19.48 -3.77
N GLY A 253 27.02 18.39 -3.04
CA GLY A 253 28.08 18.32 -2.06
C GLY A 253 28.41 16.90 -1.66
N ASN A 254 29.69 16.67 -1.38
CA ASN A 254 30.15 15.40 -0.83
C ASN A 254 30.16 15.48 0.69
N VAL A 255 29.40 14.59 1.33
CA VAL A 255 29.35 14.48 2.78
C VAL A 255 29.77 13.06 3.19
N ASN A 256 30.96 12.93 3.77
CA ASN A 256 31.54 11.65 4.22
C ASN A 256 31.60 10.56 3.13
N GLY A 257 31.98 10.94 1.90
CA GLY A 257 32.08 10.01 0.78
C GLY A 257 30.75 9.69 0.10
N VAL A 258 29.70 10.47 0.39
CA VAL A 258 28.38 10.36 -0.24
C VAL A 258 28.08 11.67 -0.94
N TRP A 259 27.86 11.63 -2.24
CA TRP A 259 27.38 12.78 -2.98
C TRP A 259 25.88 12.98 -2.75
N LEU A 260 25.49 14.22 -2.48
CA LEU A 260 24.10 14.63 -2.31
C LEU A 260 23.77 15.79 -3.26
N PRO A 261 22.59 15.78 -3.88
CA PRO A 261 22.19 16.87 -4.77
C PRO A 261 21.66 18.07 -3.98
N ASN A 262 21.83 19.26 -4.55
CA ASN A 262 21.20 20.51 -4.12
C ASN A 262 20.43 21.11 -5.31
N THR A 263 19.29 20.52 -5.66
CA THR A 263 18.59 20.84 -6.91
C THR A 263 17.96 22.23 -6.93
N GLU A 264 17.81 22.88 -5.76
CA GLU A 264 17.44 24.30 -5.64
C GLU A 264 18.49 25.22 -6.31
N GLU A 265 19.78 24.87 -6.20
CA GLU A 265 20.89 25.69 -6.70
C GLU A 265 21.32 25.36 -8.14
N TRP A 266 20.66 24.41 -8.81
CA TRP A 266 21.07 23.98 -10.15
C TRP A 266 20.96 25.06 -11.22
N LEU A 267 19.99 25.98 -11.10
CA LEU A 267 19.87 27.09 -12.05
C LEU A 267 21.01 28.10 -11.89
N LYS A 268 21.38 28.45 -10.65
CA LYS A 268 22.54 29.33 -10.39
C LYS A 268 23.85 28.64 -10.74
N SER A 269 23.96 27.35 -10.46
CA SER A 269 25.10 26.52 -10.85
C SER A 269 25.28 26.45 -12.36
N ALA A 270 24.19 26.43 -13.12
CA ALA A 270 24.24 26.46 -14.58
C ALA A 270 24.85 27.76 -15.11
N GLU A 271 24.50 28.91 -14.52
CA GLU A 271 25.10 30.19 -14.85
C GLU A 271 26.62 30.18 -14.60
N GLN A 272 27.06 29.61 -13.47
CA GLN A 272 28.49 29.46 -13.13
C GLN A 272 29.25 28.58 -14.15
N LEU A 273 28.60 27.55 -14.68
CA LEU A 273 29.18 26.61 -15.66
C LEU A 273 29.03 27.07 -17.12
N GLY A 274 28.34 28.19 -17.38
CA GLY A 274 27.97 28.61 -18.73
C GLY A 274 26.99 27.63 -19.42
N MET A 275 26.25 26.85 -18.65
CA MET A 275 25.22 25.94 -19.15
C MET A 275 23.91 26.70 -19.40
N PRO A 276 23.19 26.46 -20.52
CA PRO A 276 21.88 27.07 -20.76
C PRO A 276 20.90 26.78 -19.61
N ILE A 277 20.21 27.81 -19.12
CA ILE A 277 19.25 27.70 -18.00
C ILE A 277 18.16 26.67 -18.30
N GLU A 278 17.70 26.61 -19.56
CA GLU A 278 16.71 25.63 -20.02
C GLU A 278 17.20 24.18 -19.86
N ARG A 279 18.49 23.92 -20.13
CA ARG A 279 19.10 22.60 -19.94
C ARG A 279 19.11 22.24 -18.47
N ALA A 280 19.53 23.17 -17.60
CA ALA A 280 19.53 22.93 -16.15
C ALA A 280 18.12 22.69 -15.59
N GLU A 281 17.10 23.39 -16.09
CA GLU A 281 15.71 23.15 -15.71
C GLU A 281 15.23 21.76 -16.15
N GLN A 282 15.56 21.33 -17.37
CA GLN A 282 15.26 19.99 -17.86
C GLN A 282 15.90 18.91 -16.98
N LEU A 283 17.19 19.06 -16.66
CA LEU A 283 17.91 18.13 -15.79
C LEU A 283 17.30 18.09 -14.38
N ARG A 284 16.94 19.25 -13.81
CA ARG A 284 16.27 19.33 -12.51
C ARG A 284 14.94 18.59 -12.51
N ARG A 285 14.13 18.76 -13.56
CA ARG A 285 12.84 18.07 -13.72
C ARG A 285 13.04 16.56 -13.88
N LEU A 286 14.00 16.15 -14.71
CA LEU A 286 14.35 14.75 -14.92
C LEU A 286 14.77 14.09 -13.60
N TYR A 287 15.68 14.71 -12.85
CA TYR A 287 16.18 14.21 -11.57
C TYR A 287 15.05 14.09 -10.53
N ARG A 288 14.23 15.15 -10.37
CA ARG A 288 13.11 15.13 -9.41
C ARG A 288 12.02 14.14 -9.81
N ALA A 289 11.72 13.99 -11.10
CA ALA A 289 10.77 12.98 -11.57
C ALA A 289 11.26 11.56 -11.28
N ALA A 290 12.55 11.30 -11.51
CA ALA A 290 13.18 10.02 -11.16
C ALA A 290 13.13 9.76 -9.64
N LEU A 291 13.43 10.77 -8.83
CA LEU A 291 13.35 10.70 -7.35
C LEU A 291 11.92 10.37 -6.88
N VAL A 292 10.91 11.09 -7.36
CA VAL A 292 9.50 10.86 -7.00
C VAL A 292 9.07 9.46 -7.40
N ARG A 293 9.33 9.07 -8.65
CA ARG A 293 8.98 7.74 -9.16
C ARG A 293 9.60 6.64 -8.29
N GLU A 294 10.86 6.82 -7.91
CA GLU A 294 11.60 5.82 -7.14
C GLU A 294 11.12 5.71 -5.70
N VAL A 295 10.98 6.86 -5.02
CA VAL A 295 10.50 6.94 -3.64
C VAL A 295 9.08 6.35 -3.55
N ASP A 296 8.24 6.68 -4.52
CA ASP A 296 6.85 6.23 -4.56
C ASP A 296 6.70 4.76 -4.94
N ALA A 297 7.61 4.21 -5.74
CA ALA A 297 7.67 2.78 -6.01
C ALA A 297 8.18 1.96 -4.81
N THR A 298 8.97 2.58 -3.91
CA THR A 298 9.57 1.89 -2.77
C THR A 298 8.57 1.66 -1.64
N ILE A 299 7.61 2.57 -1.46
CA ILE A 299 6.52 2.42 -0.49
C ILE A 299 5.27 1.94 -1.22
N VAL A 300 4.70 0.81 -0.81
CA VAL A 300 3.46 0.32 -1.41
C VAL A 300 2.34 1.30 -1.07
N THR A 301 1.98 2.12 -2.04
CA THR A 301 0.72 2.87 -2.06
C THR A 301 -0.14 2.19 -3.11
N PRO A 302 -1.38 1.81 -2.81
CA PRO A 302 -2.17 1.10 -3.79
C PRO A 302 -2.68 2.08 -4.84
N GLY A 303 -2.32 1.86 -6.10
CA GLY A 303 -2.68 2.72 -7.22
C GLY A 303 -3.74 2.09 -8.12
N VAL A 304 -3.56 2.26 -9.43
CA VAL A 304 -4.45 1.74 -10.48
C VAL A 304 -4.43 0.22 -10.64
N GLU A 305 -3.55 -0.47 -9.92
CA GLU A 305 -3.30 -1.90 -10.07
C GLU A 305 -4.24 -2.81 -9.25
N ARG A 306 -5.17 -2.23 -8.48
CA ARG A 306 -6.16 -2.99 -7.70
C ARG A 306 -7.13 -3.75 -8.63
N PRO A 307 -7.55 -4.99 -8.29
CA PRO A 307 -8.59 -5.69 -9.02
C PRO A 307 -9.90 -4.89 -9.11
N LEU A 308 -10.53 -4.85 -10.29
CA LEU A 308 -11.75 -4.05 -10.54
C LEU A 308 -12.92 -4.40 -9.61
N ILE A 309 -13.01 -5.64 -9.15
CA ILE A 309 -14.08 -6.10 -8.25
C ILE A 309 -14.06 -5.40 -6.89
N MET A 310 -12.91 -4.85 -6.47
CA MET A 310 -12.73 -4.27 -5.14
C MET A 310 -13.26 -2.84 -5.05
N ASP A 311 -13.35 -2.11 -6.16
CA ASP A 311 -13.66 -0.68 -6.16
C ASP A 311 -14.67 -0.22 -7.22
N SER A 312 -15.10 -1.10 -8.12
CA SER A 312 -16.08 -0.77 -9.18
C SER A 312 -17.49 -0.50 -8.65
N THR A 313 -17.84 -1.02 -7.48
CA THR A 313 -19.17 -0.87 -6.86
C THR A 313 -19.07 -0.50 -5.39
N LEU A 314 -20.15 0.07 -4.86
CA LEU A 314 -20.28 0.40 -3.44
C LEU A 314 -20.10 -0.84 -2.55
N THR A 315 -20.71 -1.95 -2.95
CA THR A 315 -20.62 -3.23 -2.25
C THR A 315 -19.18 -3.76 -2.29
N GLY A 316 -18.51 -3.69 -3.44
CA GLY A 316 -17.10 -4.07 -3.56
C GLY A 316 -16.21 -3.31 -2.57
N LYS A 317 -16.37 -1.98 -2.50
CA LYS A 317 -15.61 -1.13 -1.55
C LYS A 317 -15.84 -1.52 -0.10
N ILE A 318 -17.08 -1.85 0.29
CA ILE A 318 -17.41 -2.29 1.65
C ILE A 318 -16.79 -3.65 1.98
N LEU A 319 -16.92 -4.63 1.07
CA LEU A 319 -16.46 -6.00 1.30
C LEU A 319 -14.93 -6.11 1.30
N PHE A 320 -14.27 -5.34 0.43
CA PHE A 320 -12.83 -5.40 0.21
C PHE A 320 -12.05 -4.25 0.87
N GLN A 321 -12.70 -3.46 1.72
CA GLN A 321 -12.04 -2.36 2.46
C GLN A 321 -10.77 -2.88 3.15
N PHE A 322 -9.64 -2.17 2.97
CA PHE A 322 -8.30 -2.50 3.47
C PHE A 322 -7.63 -3.75 2.84
N LYS A 323 -8.34 -4.56 2.05
CA LYS A 323 -7.77 -5.71 1.34
C LYS A 323 -7.12 -5.32 0.01
N SER A 324 -7.59 -4.22 -0.58
CA SER A 324 -7.07 -3.62 -1.81
C SER A 324 -5.56 -3.33 -1.73
N PHE A 325 -5.06 -2.91 -0.57
CA PHE A 325 -3.64 -2.70 -0.30
C PHE A 325 -2.80 -3.97 -0.48
N ALA A 326 -3.21 -5.07 0.16
CA ALA A 326 -2.48 -6.33 0.06
C ALA A 326 -2.53 -6.91 -1.36
N ALA A 327 -3.65 -6.73 -2.09
CA ALA A 327 -3.75 -7.10 -3.49
C ALA A 327 -2.73 -6.32 -4.36
N SER A 328 -2.67 -5.00 -4.24
CA SER A 328 -1.69 -4.14 -4.93
C SER A 328 -0.24 -4.49 -4.55
N SER A 329 0.03 -4.71 -3.26
CA SER A 329 1.35 -5.09 -2.75
C SER A 329 1.91 -6.34 -3.41
N THR A 330 1.05 -7.28 -3.78
CA THR A 330 1.43 -8.57 -4.40
C THR A 330 2.09 -8.36 -5.75
N GLN A 331 1.47 -7.54 -6.60
CA GLN A 331 1.98 -7.29 -7.94
C GLN A 331 3.32 -6.56 -7.90
N LYS A 332 3.48 -5.61 -6.97
CA LYS A 332 4.73 -4.84 -6.80
C LYS A 332 5.86 -5.63 -6.14
N THR A 333 5.56 -6.53 -5.20
CA THR A 333 6.58 -7.21 -4.37
C THR A 333 6.84 -8.65 -4.84
N LEU A 334 5.79 -9.45 -5.01
CA LEU A 334 5.93 -10.88 -5.30
C LEU A 334 6.34 -11.12 -6.76
N MET A 335 5.65 -10.48 -7.72
CA MET A 335 5.93 -10.69 -9.13
C MET A 335 7.31 -10.14 -9.55
N ALA A 336 7.68 -8.95 -9.06
CA ALA A 336 9.00 -8.38 -9.31
C ALA A 336 10.11 -9.19 -8.61
N GLY A 337 9.90 -9.65 -7.38
CA GLY A 337 10.87 -10.45 -6.63
C GLY A 337 11.11 -11.85 -7.23
N MET A 338 10.07 -12.50 -7.77
CA MET A 338 10.21 -13.81 -8.43
C MET A 338 11.06 -13.74 -9.71
N GLN A 339 11.09 -12.59 -10.37
CA GLN A 339 11.90 -12.37 -11.57
C GLN A 339 13.38 -12.12 -11.24
N GLU A 340 13.68 -11.59 -10.05
CA GLU A 340 15.05 -11.36 -9.57
C GLU A 340 15.55 -12.48 -8.64
N ARG A 341 16.13 -13.54 -9.22
CA ARG A 341 16.88 -14.57 -8.47
C ARG A 341 18.23 -14.06 -7.98
N ASN A 342 18.24 -13.11 -7.05
CA ASN A 342 19.46 -12.48 -6.55
C ASN A 342 19.66 -12.70 -5.03
N ALA A 343 20.91 -12.73 -4.57
CA ALA A 343 21.27 -12.85 -3.15
C ALA A 343 20.66 -11.70 -2.31
N ASN A 344 20.47 -10.52 -2.92
CA ASN A 344 19.79 -9.39 -2.30
C ASN A 344 18.33 -9.68 -1.95
N PHE A 345 17.63 -10.49 -2.76
CA PHE A 345 16.24 -10.86 -2.47
C PHE A 345 16.16 -11.82 -1.28
N ALA A 346 17.07 -12.79 -1.18
CA ALA A 346 17.12 -13.73 -0.05
C ALA A 346 17.42 -13.01 1.28
N LEU A 347 18.46 -12.17 1.28
CA LEU A 347 18.84 -11.40 2.47
C LEU A 347 17.77 -10.34 2.81
N GLY A 348 17.21 -9.69 1.81
CA GLY A 348 16.09 -8.76 1.99
C GLY A 348 14.84 -9.44 2.53
N SER A 349 14.53 -10.67 2.10
CA SER A 349 13.42 -11.47 2.65
C SER A 349 13.67 -11.84 4.11
N ALA A 350 14.90 -12.23 4.47
CA ALA A 350 15.27 -12.49 5.86
C ALA A 350 15.10 -11.24 6.75
N ILE A 351 15.51 -10.07 6.24
CA ILE A 351 15.29 -8.78 6.92
C ILE A 351 13.79 -8.48 7.04
N SER A 352 12.99 -8.72 6.00
CA SER A 352 11.51 -8.57 6.05
C SER A 352 10.87 -9.43 7.12
N LEU A 353 11.31 -10.69 7.25
CA LEU A 353 10.85 -11.59 8.31
C LEU A 353 11.25 -11.07 9.70
N GLY A 354 12.49 -10.60 9.85
CA GLY A 354 12.96 -9.98 11.10
C GLY A 354 12.13 -8.75 11.50
N PHE A 355 11.84 -7.84 10.57
CA PHE A 355 10.95 -6.70 10.82
C PHE A 355 9.50 -7.11 11.03
N GLY A 356 9.04 -8.20 10.42
CA GLY A 356 7.74 -8.81 10.70
C GLY A 356 7.64 -9.29 12.15
N ALA A 357 8.67 -9.97 12.66
CA ALA A 357 8.76 -10.39 14.05
C ALA A 357 8.82 -9.19 15.02
N LEU A 358 9.61 -8.16 14.68
CA LEU A 358 9.66 -6.92 15.46
C LEU A 358 8.29 -6.22 15.50
N SER A 359 7.58 -6.16 14.37
CA SER A 359 6.22 -5.63 14.29
C SER A 359 5.26 -6.41 15.22
N TYR A 360 5.41 -7.73 15.29
CA TYR A 360 4.61 -8.55 16.19
C TYR A 360 4.90 -8.23 17.67
N GLU A 361 6.17 -8.12 18.04
CA GLU A 361 6.58 -7.81 19.41
C GLU A 361 6.09 -6.40 19.84
N LEU A 362 6.22 -5.40 18.96
CA LEU A 362 5.68 -4.06 19.19
C LEU A 362 4.15 -4.11 19.34
N TYR A 363 3.46 -4.87 18.48
CA TYR A 363 2.02 -5.04 18.57
C TYR A 363 1.59 -5.67 19.89
N LYS A 364 2.27 -6.71 20.38
CA LYS A 364 1.98 -7.34 21.69
C LYS A 364 2.10 -6.32 22.82
N ARG A 365 3.20 -5.57 22.85
CA ARG A 365 3.47 -4.54 23.88
C ARG A 365 2.44 -3.42 23.88
N LEU A 366 1.97 -3.01 22.70
CA LEU A 366 0.99 -1.93 22.55
C LEU A 366 -0.46 -2.40 22.72
N SER A 367 -0.74 -3.69 22.46
CA SER A 367 -2.10 -4.25 22.54
C SER A 367 -2.47 -4.74 23.93
N GLN A 368 -1.50 -4.84 24.85
CA GLN A 368 -1.68 -5.30 26.24
C GLN A 368 -2.44 -6.63 26.37
N ASP A 369 -2.43 -7.48 25.34
CA ASP A 369 -2.79 -8.89 25.57
C ASP A 369 -1.80 -9.44 26.60
N PRO A 370 -2.28 -10.24 27.59
CA PRO A 370 -1.40 -10.83 28.58
C PRO A 370 -0.24 -11.48 27.83
N TYR A 371 0.99 -11.13 28.20
CA TYR A 371 2.19 -11.63 27.53
C TYR A 371 2.24 -13.14 27.75
N LYS A 372 1.59 -13.87 26.84
CA LYS A 372 1.71 -15.32 26.77
C LYS A 372 3.03 -15.56 26.04
N GLU A 373 3.89 -16.33 26.69
CA GLU A 373 5.00 -16.98 26.00
C GLU A 373 4.36 -17.89 24.94
N GLU A 374 4.60 -17.54 23.69
CA GLU A 374 4.11 -18.28 22.54
C GLU A 374 5.31 -19.01 21.92
N GLY A 375 5.06 -20.19 21.35
CA GLY A 375 6.08 -20.96 20.66
C GLY A 375 6.70 -20.19 19.49
N TRP A 376 7.90 -20.61 19.09
CA TRP A 376 8.61 -20.04 17.94
C TRP A 376 7.79 -20.18 16.64
N GLU A 377 6.94 -21.20 16.55
CA GLU A 377 6.02 -21.46 15.44
C GLU A 377 5.06 -20.27 15.25
N LYS A 378 4.54 -19.72 16.35
CA LYS A 378 3.64 -18.57 16.34
C LYS A 378 4.36 -17.29 15.93
N TYR A 379 5.57 -17.08 16.44
CA TYR A 379 6.43 -15.98 16.01
C TYR A 379 6.74 -16.05 14.51
N MET A 380 6.96 -17.24 13.97
CA MET A 380 7.17 -17.43 12.53
C MET A 380 5.92 -17.15 11.71
N ASP A 381 4.75 -17.60 12.15
CA ASP A 381 3.48 -17.28 11.48
C ASP A 381 3.26 -15.77 11.40
N GLU A 382 3.47 -15.06 12.51
CA GLU A 382 3.33 -13.60 12.60
C GLU A 382 4.41 -12.86 11.82
N ALA A 383 5.66 -13.33 11.85
CA ALA A 383 6.75 -12.76 11.08
C ALA A 383 6.44 -12.83 9.58
N ILE A 384 5.96 -13.97 9.09
CA ILE A 384 5.60 -14.16 7.69
C ILE A 384 4.41 -13.26 7.32
N ASP A 385 3.35 -13.24 8.12
CA ASP A 385 2.15 -12.44 7.85
C ASP A 385 2.42 -10.92 7.90
N ARG A 386 3.32 -10.49 8.81
CA ARG A 386 3.69 -9.09 8.98
C ARG A 386 4.77 -8.61 8.00
N SER A 387 5.61 -9.51 7.48
CA SER A 387 6.72 -9.19 6.57
C SER A 387 6.31 -8.56 5.24
N GLY A 388 5.04 -8.68 4.85
CA GLY A 388 4.55 -8.20 3.55
C GLY A 388 4.98 -9.05 2.34
N LEU A 389 5.68 -10.16 2.56
CA LEU A 389 6.18 -11.06 1.50
C LEU A 389 5.05 -11.84 0.79
N LEU A 390 3.99 -12.20 1.52
CA LEU A 390 2.90 -13.00 0.96
C LEU A 390 1.89 -12.19 0.12
N GLY A 391 1.82 -10.86 0.29
CA GLY A 391 0.80 -10.04 -0.36
C GLY A 391 -0.62 -10.58 -0.16
N VAL A 392 -1.33 -10.84 -1.26
CA VAL A 392 -2.72 -11.36 -1.31
C VAL A 392 -2.80 -12.79 -0.79
N LEU A 393 -1.73 -13.58 -0.88
CA LEU A 393 -1.68 -14.93 -0.31
C LEU A 393 -1.77 -14.87 1.22
N GLY A 394 -1.29 -13.78 1.83
CA GLY A 394 -1.50 -13.51 3.25
C GLY A 394 -2.98 -13.39 3.59
N LEU A 395 -3.77 -12.71 2.76
CA LEU A 395 -5.23 -12.60 2.95
C LEU A 395 -5.93 -13.96 2.85
N VAL A 396 -5.52 -14.78 1.87
CA VAL A 396 -6.08 -16.14 1.70
C VAL A 396 -5.74 -16.99 2.91
N ARG A 397 -4.46 -17.01 3.30
CA ARG A 397 -3.96 -17.71 4.47
C ARG A 397 -4.70 -17.28 5.74
N GLU A 398 -4.84 -15.99 5.98
CA GLU A 398 -5.54 -15.44 7.15
C GLU A 398 -7.02 -15.84 7.16
N SER A 399 -7.69 -15.79 6.01
CA SER A 399 -9.10 -16.17 5.88
C SER A 399 -9.31 -17.66 6.10
N THR A 400 -8.42 -18.50 5.56
CA THR A 400 -8.47 -19.96 5.75
C THR A 400 -8.12 -20.34 7.18
N ALA A 401 -7.08 -19.73 7.78
CA ALA A 401 -6.73 -19.95 9.19
C ALA A 401 -7.84 -19.51 10.15
N ALA A 402 -8.71 -18.60 9.73
CA ALA A 402 -9.87 -18.19 10.52
C ALA A 402 -10.98 -19.25 10.60
N VAL A 403 -10.98 -20.23 9.68
CA VAL A 403 -11.94 -21.35 9.68
C VAL A 403 -11.47 -22.41 10.68
N PRO A 404 -12.31 -22.79 11.66
CA PRO A 404 -11.97 -23.86 12.60
C PRO A 404 -11.59 -25.16 11.89
N GLY A 405 -10.43 -25.72 12.22
CA GLY A 405 -9.92 -26.98 11.64
C GLY A 405 -9.09 -26.82 10.36
N LEU A 406 -8.99 -25.61 9.80
CA LEU A 406 -8.12 -25.32 8.64
C LEU A 406 -6.85 -24.54 9.01
N ASN A 407 -6.77 -24.07 10.25
CA ASN A 407 -5.63 -23.41 10.87
C ASN A 407 -4.35 -24.27 10.85
N ASP A 408 -4.45 -25.56 11.12
CA ASP A 408 -3.28 -26.47 11.17
C ASP A 408 -2.63 -26.69 9.78
N PHE A 409 -3.40 -26.49 8.70
CA PHE A 409 -2.90 -26.61 7.32
C PHE A 409 -2.28 -25.32 6.79
N THR A 410 -2.51 -24.20 7.46
CA THR A 410 -2.13 -22.88 6.96
C THR A 410 -1.18 -22.14 7.88
N THR A 411 -1.05 -22.54 9.14
CA THR A 411 -0.19 -21.92 10.15
C THR A 411 0.67 -22.98 10.83
N PHE A 412 1.93 -22.64 11.12
CA PHE A 412 2.85 -23.55 11.81
C PHE A 412 2.40 -23.82 13.25
N SER A 413 1.82 -22.80 13.90
CA SER A 413 1.34 -22.88 15.28
C SER A 413 -0.05 -23.47 15.44
N GLY A 414 -0.78 -23.69 14.35
CA GLY A 414 -2.22 -24.00 14.40
C GLY A 414 -3.06 -22.85 14.97
N GLN A 415 -2.53 -21.63 15.06
CA GLN A 415 -3.21 -20.46 15.63
C GLN A 415 -3.43 -19.36 14.60
N GLN A 416 -4.54 -18.63 14.74
CA GLN A 416 -4.84 -17.47 13.88
C GLN A 416 -3.81 -16.36 14.06
N THR A 417 -3.42 -15.68 12.98
CA THR A 417 -2.56 -14.49 13.06
C THR A 417 -3.31 -13.28 13.63
N THR A 418 -2.55 -12.36 14.23
CA THR A 418 -3.04 -11.21 15.01
C THR A 418 -2.97 -9.89 14.24
N ARG A 419 -2.46 -9.90 13.00
CA ARG A 419 -2.37 -8.71 12.13
C ARG A 419 -3.71 -7.98 12.00
N ARG A 420 -4.84 -8.71 12.05
CA ARG A 420 -6.21 -8.17 12.21
C ARG A 420 -6.97 -8.83 13.37
N GLY A 421 -6.29 -9.09 14.50
CA GLY A 421 -6.80 -9.85 15.65
C GLY A 421 -8.07 -9.32 16.35
N GLY A 422 -8.69 -8.25 15.84
CA GLY A 422 -9.97 -7.72 16.32
C GLY A 422 -11.20 -8.18 15.52
N GLU A 423 -11.02 -8.65 14.29
CA GLU A 423 -12.09 -9.01 13.34
C GLU A 423 -12.58 -10.44 13.54
N SER A 424 -13.90 -10.65 13.46
CA SER A 424 -14.50 -11.99 13.39
C SER A 424 -14.16 -12.68 12.07
N LEU A 425 -14.41 -14.00 11.97
CA LEU A 425 -14.34 -14.75 10.72
C LEU A 425 -15.11 -14.06 9.58
N VAL A 426 -16.28 -13.49 9.90
CA VAL A 426 -17.09 -12.76 8.93
C VAL A 426 -16.48 -11.41 8.55
N GLY A 427 -15.82 -10.72 9.47
CA GLY A 427 -15.02 -9.53 9.15
C GLY A 427 -13.86 -9.85 8.21
N LYS A 428 -13.11 -10.91 8.53
CA LYS A 428 -11.98 -11.37 7.71
C LYS A 428 -12.41 -11.82 6.32
N ALA A 429 -13.57 -12.47 6.18
CA ALA A 429 -14.08 -12.94 4.88
C ALA A 429 -14.82 -11.84 4.09
N PHE A 430 -15.78 -11.16 4.71
CA PHE A 430 -16.75 -10.29 4.06
C PHE A 430 -16.63 -8.80 4.43
N GLY A 431 -15.59 -8.41 5.16
CA GLY A 431 -15.25 -7.02 5.38
C GLY A 431 -15.77 -6.40 6.68
N PRO A 432 -15.22 -5.23 7.06
CA PRO A 432 -15.35 -4.66 8.40
C PRO A 432 -16.74 -4.11 8.73
N THR A 433 -17.57 -3.79 7.73
CA THR A 433 -18.96 -3.35 7.97
C THR A 433 -19.84 -4.50 8.46
N LEU A 434 -19.66 -5.71 7.93
CA LEU A 434 -20.41 -6.88 8.38
C LEU A 434 -19.94 -7.35 9.76
N ASP A 435 -18.65 -7.19 10.07
CA ASP A 435 -18.13 -7.37 11.42
C ASP A 435 -18.80 -6.42 12.43
N ALA A 436 -18.92 -5.13 12.08
CA ALA A 436 -19.60 -4.14 12.92
C ALA A 436 -21.06 -4.52 13.18
N ALA A 437 -21.78 -4.96 12.14
CA ALA A 437 -23.17 -5.42 12.27
C ALA A 437 -23.29 -6.63 13.21
N GLN A 438 -22.36 -7.58 13.15
CA GLN A 438 -22.33 -8.69 14.09
C GLN A 438 -22.04 -8.26 15.52
N ILE A 439 -21.10 -7.33 15.72
CA ILE A 439 -20.81 -6.78 17.04
C ILE A 439 -22.07 -6.11 17.61
N ILE A 440 -22.78 -5.30 16.81
CA ILE A 440 -24.05 -4.69 17.20
C ILE A 440 -25.10 -5.76 17.57
N GLY A 441 -25.24 -6.81 16.76
CA GLY A 441 -26.15 -7.91 17.04
C GLY A 441 -25.83 -8.63 18.36
N ARG A 442 -24.54 -8.87 18.64
CA ARG A 442 -24.10 -9.47 19.93
C ARG A 442 -24.38 -8.55 21.11
N ILE A 443 -24.13 -7.24 20.97
CA ILE A 443 -24.48 -6.24 21.99
C ILE A 443 -25.98 -6.27 22.25
N ALA A 444 -26.81 -6.22 21.20
CA ALA A 444 -28.27 -6.27 21.35
C ALA A 444 -28.74 -7.54 22.05
N SER A 445 -28.14 -8.70 21.74
CA SER A 445 -28.45 -9.98 22.40
C SER A 445 -27.90 -10.11 23.84
N GLY A 446 -27.06 -9.17 24.27
CA GLY A 446 -26.38 -9.23 25.56
C GLY A 446 -26.47 -7.97 26.39
N ILE A 447 -27.39 -7.07 26.03
CA ILE A 447 -27.64 -5.83 26.78
C ILE A 447 -28.55 -6.06 27.98
N ASP A 448 -29.39 -7.09 27.94
CA ASP A 448 -30.29 -7.47 29.04
C ASP A 448 -29.53 -8.06 30.24
N ASP A 449 -28.40 -8.72 29.97
CA ASP A 449 -27.44 -9.19 30.98
C ASP A 449 -26.01 -8.84 30.52
N PRO A 450 -25.59 -7.58 30.73
CA PRO A 450 -24.31 -7.07 30.24
C PRO A 450 -23.16 -7.66 31.04
N THR A 451 -22.18 -8.21 30.32
CA THR A 451 -20.90 -8.66 30.88
C THR A 451 -19.76 -7.78 30.40
N GLN A 452 -18.56 -7.97 30.95
CA GLN A 452 -17.37 -7.25 30.48
C GLN A 452 -17.08 -7.54 29.00
N ALA A 453 -17.53 -8.70 28.47
CA ALA A 453 -17.49 -8.97 27.04
C ALA A 453 -18.42 -8.04 26.23
N THR A 454 -19.60 -7.68 26.76
CA THR A 454 -20.50 -6.70 26.15
C THR A 454 -19.87 -5.31 26.13
N THR A 455 -19.25 -4.87 27.24
CA THR A 455 -18.54 -3.58 27.31
C THR A 455 -17.38 -3.53 26.31
N LYS A 456 -16.59 -4.61 26.22
CA LYS A 456 -15.50 -4.74 25.24
C LYS A 456 -16.01 -4.69 23.80
N GLN A 457 -17.18 -5.26 23.51
CA GLN A 457 -17.82 -5.17 22.19
C GLN A 457 -18.28 -3.74 21.86
N ILE A 458 -18.86 -3.02 22.83
CA ILE A 458 -19.21 -1.60 22.67
C ILE A 458 -17.96 -0.77 22.39
N ARG A 459 -16.90 -0.98 23.17
CA ARG A 459 -15.62 -0.30 22.97
C ARG A 459 -15.08 -0.55 21.57
N LYS A 460 -15.17 -1.78 21.06
CA LYS A 460 -14.69 -2.09 19.71
C LYS A 460 -15.33 -1.21 18.65
N LEU A 461 -16.56 -0.73 18.83
CA LEU A 461 -17.28 0.16 17.90
C LEU A 461 -16.87 1.64 18.00
N LEU A 462 -16.20 2.05 19.07
CA LEU A 462 -15.84 3.45 19.28
C LEU A 462 -14.76 3.91 18.28
N PRO A 463 -14.93 5.09 17.66
CA PRO A 463 -13.88 5.73 16.87
C PRO A 463 -12.59 5.88 17.70
N TYR A 464 -11.44 5.73 17.04
CA TYR A 464 -10.11 5.85 17.63
C TYR A 464 -9.72 4.85 18.72
N GLN A 465 -10.60 3.91 19.07
CA GLN A 465 -10.32 2.96 20.16
C GLN A 465 -9.06 2.11 19.92
N ASN A 466 -8.73 1.83 18.66
CA ASN A 466 -7.53 1.10 18.26
C ASN A 466 -6.28 1.97 18.12
N VAL A 467 -6.34 3.29 18.32
CA VAL A 467 -5.14 4.14 18.30
C VAL A 467 -4.30 3.77 19.51
N TRP A 468 -3.07 3.28 19.30
CA TRP A 468 -2.25 2.65 20.34
C TRP A 468 -2.16 3.45 21.66
N TRP A 469 -2.03 4.78 21.58
CA TRP A 469 -1.96 5.64 22.77
C TRP A 469 -3.34 5.94 23.37
N MET A 470 -4.37 6.20 22.55
CA MET A 470 -5.73 6.43 23.07
C MET A 470 -6.30 5.16 23.70
N ARG A 471 -6.02 4.01 23.11
CA ARG A 471 -6.39 2.69 23.62
C ARG A 471 -5.95 2.57 25.08
N LYS A 472 -4.65 2.79 25.31
CA LYS A 472 -3.98 2.66 26.59
C LYS A 472 -4.40 3.72 27.62
N PHE A 473 -4.42 4.98 27.22
CA PHE A 473 -4.55 6.09 28.18
C PHE A 473 -5.99 6.58 28.36
N VAL A 474 -6.88 6.28 27.41
CA VAL A 474 -8.26 6.77 27.43
C VAL A 474 -9.24 5.62 27.55
N PHE A 475 -9.27 4.73 26.55
CA PHE A 475 -10.36 3.74 26.46
C PHE A 475 -10.25 2.60 27.46
N ASP A 476 -9.04 2.14 27.82
CA ASP A 476 -8.85 1.16 28.89
C ASP A 476 -9.38 1.70 30.24
N ASN A 477 -8.97 2.92 30.61
CA ASN A 477 -9.43 3.58 31.83
C ASN A 477 -10.94 3.83 31.85
N LEU A 478 -11.53 4.19 30.70
CA LEU A 478 -12.98 4.38 30.58
C LEU A 478 -13.74 3.07 30.72
N GLU A 479 -13.25 1.97 30.12
CA GLU A 479 -13.87 0.66 30.21
C GLU A 479 -13.79 0.10 31.64
N GLU A 480 -12.62 0.19 32.28
CA GLU A 480 -12.43 -0.22 33.68
C GLU A 480 -13.29 0.63 34.63
N GLY A 481 -13.31 1.95 34.42
CA GLY A 481 -14.17 2.87 35.17
C GLY A 481 -15.65 2.51 35.03
N PHE A 482 -16.14 2.33 33.79
CA PHE A 482 -17.52 1.94 33.52
C PHE A 482 -17.87 0.59 34.18
N ASN A 483 -17.03 -0.43 33.98
CA ASN A 483 -17.25 -1.76 34.54
C ASN A 483 -17.26 -1.73 36.07
N SER A 484 -16.41 -0.91 36.70
CA SER A 484 -16.37 -0.76 38.17
C SER A 484 -17.59 -0.04 38.74
N ILE A 485 -18.03 1.06 38.10
CA ILE A 485 -19.19 1.86 38.54
C ILE A 485 -20.47 1.04 38.44
N PHE A 486 -20.67 0.35 37.31
CA PHE A 486 -21.89 -0.43 37.04
C PHE A 486 -21.80 -1.89 37.51
N ARG A 487 -20.69 -2.29 38.15
CA ARG A 487 -20.44 -3.64 38.67
C ARG A 487 -20.69 -4.74 37.64
N ILE A 488 -20.24 -4.49 36.40
CA ILE A 488 -20.44 -5.42 35.29
C ILE A 488 -19.65 -6.72 35.53
N PRO A 489 -20.32 -7.89 35.57
CA PRO A 489 -19.66 -9.17 35.84
C PRO A 489 -18.74 -9.60 34.70
N LYS A 490 -17.67 -10.33 35.04
CA LYS A 490 -16.69 -10.85 34.07
C LYS A 490 -17.31 -11.86 33.12
N ASP A 491 -18.11 -12.78 33.67
CA ASP A 491 -18.78 -13.85 32.94
C ASP A 491 -20.28 -13.86 33.26
N ARG A 492 -21.10 -14.38 32.34
CA ARG A 492 -22.51 -14.66 32.62
C ARG A 492 -22.56 -15.78 33.67
N ARG A 493 -23.46 -15.63 34.65
CA ARG A 493 -23.70 -16.68 35.65
C ARG A 493 -24.44 -17.88 35.06
#